data_AF-A0A968NQ97-F1
#
_entry.id   AF-A0A968NQ97-F1
#
_cell.length_a   1.000
_cell.length_b   1.000
_cell.length_c   1.000
_cell.angle_alpha   90.00
_cell.angle_beta   90.00
_cell.angle_gamma   90.00
#
_symmetry.space_group_name_H-M   'P 1'
#
loop_
_entity.id
_entity.type
_entity.pdbx_description
1 polymer ?
#
loop_
_entity_poly.entity_id
_entity_poly.type
_entity_poly.pdbx_seq_one_letter_code
_entity_poly.pdbx_strand_id
1 'polypeptide(L)'
;MQWIDFQQTIEQRSSREQLDTEQNKARNFNLQGHALVRGVAGSGKSLVLRNRADKMIEEKLDRVLVLSYNRFMKGWIESALAAKGLNVECSTFHQWSYQN
;
A
#
# COMPACT_ATOMS: atom_id res chain seq x y z
N MET A 1 6.21 36.81 1.17
CA MET A 1 5.62 35.54 0.67
C MET A 1 6.77 34.59 0.42
N GLN A 2 6.95 33.57 1.26
CA GLN A 2 8.10 32.65 1.15
C GLN A 2 7.80 31.63 0.05
N TRP A 3 8.60 31.64 -1.02
CA TRP A 3 8.49 30.68 -2.11
C TRP A 3 8.86 29.29 -1.60
N ILE A 4 7.97 28.32 -1.77
CA ILE A 4 8.27 26.92 -1.45
C ILE A 4 9.12 26.38 -2.59
N ASP A 5 10.37 26.05 -2.29
CA ASP A 5 11.24 25.33 -3.22
C ASP A 5 10.83 23.85 -3.25
N PHE A 6 10.16 23.46 -4.34
CA PHE A 6 9.70 22.10 -4.54
C PHE A 6 10.86 21.10 -4.71
N GLN A 7 12.05 21.54 -5.14
CA GLN A 7 13.21 20.65 -5.27
C GLN A 7 13.74 20.22 -3.90
N GLN A 8 13.76 21.12 -2.92
CA GLN A 8 14.22 20.83 -1.55
C GLN A 8 13.28 19.90 -0.77
N THR A 9 11.99 19.87 -1.12
CA THR A 9 11.00 19.02 -0.41
C THR A 9 10.84 17.63 -1.03
N ILE A 10 11.48 17.34 -2.18
CA ILE A 10 11.38 16.03 -2.85
C ILE A 10 11.96 14.92 -1.98
N GLU A 11 13.13 15.12 -1.38
CA GLU A 11 13.76 14.11 -0.51
C GLU A 11 12.98 13.92 0.81
N GLN A 12 12.47 15.01 1.39
CA GLN A 12 11.63 14.97 2.60
C GLN A 12 10.30 14.25 2.37
N ARG A 13 9.70 14.39 1.18
CA ARG A 13 8.48 13.67 0.78
C ARG A 13 8.74 12.23 0.37
N SER A 14 9.91 11.94 -0.22
CA SER A 14 10.27 10.59 -0.67
C SER A 14 10.63 9.65 0.49
N SER A 15 11.04 10.21 1.63
CA SER A 15 11.50 9.44 2.81
C SER A 15 10.46 9.27 3.93
N ARG A 16 9.40 10.09 3.98
CA ARG A 16 8.34 9.98 5.00
C ARG A 16 6.98 9.75 4.38
N GLU A 17 6.59 8.48 4.37
CA GLU A 17 5.21 8.09 4.11
C GLU A 17 4.38 8.25 5.38
N GLN A 18 3.85 9.45 5.58
CA GLN A 18 2.92 9.71 6.67
C GLN A 18 1.49 9.50 6.18
N LEU A 19 0.82 8.49 6.73
CA LEU A 19 -0.63 8.36 6.60
C LEU A 19 -1.30 9.43 7.47
N ASP A 20 -2.35 10.06 6.94
CA ASP A 20 -3.22 10.90 7.77
C ASP A 20 -4.05 10.06 8.76
N THR A 21 -4.85 10.70 9.60
CA THR A 21 -5.67 10.03 10.61
C THR A 21 -6.65 9.01 10.02
N GLU A 22 -7.30 9.33 8.89
CA GLU A 22 -8.31 8.45 8.27
C GLU A 22 -7.65 7.28 7.54
N GLN A 23 -6.52 7.53 6.88
CA GLN A 23 -5.70 6.50 6.26
C GLN A 23 -5.10 5.55 7.31
N ASN A 24 -4.67 6.06 8.47
CA ASN A 24 -4.23 5.23 9.60
C ASN A 24 -5.37 4.37 10.14
N LYS A 25 -6.58 4.93 10.32
CA LYS A 25 -7.75 4.12 10.70
C LYS A 25 -7.99 3.00 9.68
N ALA A 26 -7.90 3.33 8.38
CA ALA A 26 -8.08 2.37 7.32
C ALA A 26 -7.02 1.26 7.29
N ARG A 27 -5.76 1.61 7.59
CA ARG A 27 -4.66 0.64 7.74
C ARG A 27 -4.88 -0.33 8.91
N ASN A 28 -5.57 0.11 9.97
CA ASN A 28 -5.68 -0.64 11.22
C ASN A 28 -7.12 -1.15 11.49
N PHE A 29 -7.96 -1.30 10.46
CA PHE A 29 -9.26 -1.97 10.63
C PHE A 29 -9.08 -3.40 11.14
N ASN A 30 -10.14 -3.98 11.69
CA ASN A 30 -10.12 -5.38 12.12
C ASN A 30 -9.72 -6.29 10.95
N LEU A 31 -8.82 -7.24 11.21
CA LEU A 31 -8.43 -8.26 10.24
C LEU A 31 -9.51 -9.32 10.01
N GLN A 32 -10.38 -9.53 11.00
CA GLN A 32 -11.45 -10.51 10.91
C GLN A 32 -12.60 -9.95 10.05
N GLY A 33 -12.90 -10.65 8.96
CA GLY A 33 -13.99 -10.30 8.05
C GLY A 33 -13.58 -9.48 6.83
N HIS A 34 -14.51 -8.68 6.31
CA HIS A 34 -14.34 -7.91 5.08
C HIS A 34 -14.36 -6.40 5.37
N ALA A 35 -13.48 -5.66 4.72
CA ALA A 35 -13.42 -4.20 4.81
C ALA A 35 -13.47 -3.57 3.41
N LEU A 36 -14.12 -2.41 3.30
CA LEU A 36 -14.22 -1.65 2.05
C LEU A 36 -13.68 -0.22 2.28
N VAL A 37 -12.54 0.08 1.66
CA VAL A 37 -11.96 1.43 1.67
C VAL A 37 -12.40 2.17 0.41
N ARG A 38 -13.17 3.26 0.58
CA ARG A 38 -13.62 4.14 -0.51
C ARG A 38 -12.95 5.51 -0.41
N GLY A 39 -12.83 6.19 -1.54
CA GLY A 39 -12.30 7.55 -1.59
C GLY A 39 -12.16 8.03 -3.03
N VAL A 40 -12.15 9.36 -3.22
CA VAL A 40 -11.98 10.00 -4.53
C VAL A 40 -10.61 9.68 -5.16
N ALA A 41 -10.44 9.92 -6.46
CA ALA A 41 -9.13 9.80 -7.10
C ALA A 41 -8.10 10.68 -6.37
N GLY A 42 -6.86 10.20 -6.23
CA GLY A 42 -5.81 10.91 -5.49
C GLY A 42 -5.89 10.83 -3.96
N SER A 43 -6.93 10.21 -3.36
CA SER A 43 -7.08 10.12 -1.90
C SER A 43 -6.09 9.17 -1.18
N GLY A 44 -5.10 8.62 -1.88
CA GLY A 44 -4.12 7.71 -1.28
C GLY A 44 -4.57 6.25 -1.08
N LYS A 45 -5.62 5.77 -1.76
CA LYS A 45 -6.09 4.37 -1.60
C LYS A 45 -5.00 3.31 -1.84
N SER A 46 -4.17 3.50 -2.87
CA SER A 46 -3.04 2.59 -3.15
C SER A 46 -1.99 2.62 -2.03
N LEU A 47 -1.78 3.79 -1.42
CA LEU A 47 -0.89 3.95 -0.26
C LEU A 47 -1.42 3.20 0.95
N VAL A 48 -2.72 3.31 1.24
CA VAL A 48 -3.38 2.56 2.31
C VAL A 48 -3.29 1.05 2.07
N LEU A 49 -3.58 0.58 0.84
CA LEU A 49 -3.52 -0.85 0.49
C LEU A 49 -2.14 -1.45 0.79
N ARG A 50 -1.07 -0.79 0.34
CA ARG A 50 0.29 -1.26 0.58
C ARG A 50 0.65 -1.29 2.07
N ASN A 51 0.34 -0.22 2.80
CA ASN A 51 0.58 -0.16 4.25
C ASN A 51 -0.29 -1.15 5.04
N ARG A 52 -1.45 -1.53 4.50
CA ARG A 52 -2.30 -2.57 5.09
C ARG A 52 -1.70 -3.96 4.92
N ALA A 53 -1.12 -4.26 3.76
CA ALA A 53 -0.43 -5.53 3.53
C ALA A 53 0.74 -5.73 4.52
N ASP A 54 1.49 -4.67 4.78
CA ASP A 54 2.51 -4.64 5.84
C ASP A 54 1.90 -4.95 7.22
N LYS A 55 0.84 -4.22 7.59
CA LYS A 55 0.14 -4.41 8.88
C LYS A 55 -0.40 -5.84 9.07
N MET A 56 -0.88 -6.47 8.00
CA MET A 56 -1.36 -7.85 8.02
C MET A 56 -0.24 -8.84 8.40
N ILE A 57 0.99 -8.59 7.93
CA ILE A 57 2.16 -9.40 8.29
C ILE A 57 2.59 -9.12 9.74
N GLU A 58 2.62 -7.85 10.19
CA GLU A 58 2.90 -7.50 11.59
C GLU A 58 1.95 -8.22 12.58
N GLU A 59 0.69 -8.38 12.18
CA GLU A 59 -0.35 -9.06 12.95
C GLU A 59 -0.35 -10.59 12.76
N LYS A 60 0.73 -11.14 12.18
CA LYS A 60 1.01 -12.58 12.02
C LYS A 60 -0.02 -13.34 11.17
N LEU A 61 -0.54 -12.73 10.10
CA LEU A 61 -1.22 -13.50 9.07
C LEU A 61 -0.21 -14.32 8.27
N ASP A 62 -0.42 -15.64 8.22
CA ASP A 62 0.52 -16.58 7.61
C ASP A 62 0.66 -16.42 6.09
N ARG A 63 -0.39 -15.91 5.41
CA ARG A 63 -0.41 -15.75 3.95
C ARG A 63 -1.20 -14.50 3.57
N VAL A 64 -0.56 -13.60 2.83
CA VAL A 64 -1.18 -12.38 2.30
C VAL A 64 -0.98 -12.35 0.78
N LEU A 65 -2.09 -12.22 0.05
CA LEU A 65 -2.14 -12.03 -1.40
C LEU A 65 -2.66 -10.63 -1.70
N VAL A 66 -1.91 -9.87 -2.48
CA VAL A 66 -2.30 -8.56 -3.00
C VAL A 66 -2.54 -8.66 -4.50
N LEU A 67 -3.80 -8.45 -4.90
CA LEU A 67 -4.20 -8.39 -6.31
C LEU A 67 -4.33 -6.94 -6.77
N SER A 68 -3.81 -6.67 -7.96
CA SER A 68 -3.90 -5.37 -8.62
C SER A 68 -4.27 -5.52 -10.10
N TYR A 69 -4.70 -4.42 -10.74
CA TYR A 69 -5.11 -4.48 -12.15
C TYR A 69 -3.94 -4.51 -13.12
N ASN A 70 -2.95 -3.62 -12.93
CA ASN A 70 -1.84 -3.43 -13.84
C ASN A 70 -0.50 -3.82 -13.23
N ARG A 71 0.49 -4.09 -14.09
CA ARG A 71 1.83 -4.54 -13.69
C ARG A 71 2.60 -3.48 -12.90
N PHE A 72 2.36 -2.20 -13.15
CA PHE A 72 2.99 -1.11 -12.43
C PHE A 72 2.60 -1.13 -10.94
N MET A 73 1.30 -1.25 -10.63
CA MET A 73 0.82 -1.35 -9.25
C MET A 73 1.31 -2.59 -8.54
N LYS A 74 1.30 -3.75 -9.22
CA LYS A 74 1.93 -4.96 -8.69
C LYS A 74 3.38 -4.70 -8.27
N GLY A 75 4.22 -4.24 -9.20
CA GLY A 75 5.65 -4.04 -8.97
C GLY A 75 5.94 -2.95 -7.93
N TRP A 76 5.14 -1.89 -7.88
CA TRP A 76 5.29 -0.82 -6.88
C TRP A 76 5.01 -1.31 -5.46
N ILE A 77 3.94 -2.10 -5.25
CA ILE A 77 3.61 -2.69 -3.95
C ILE A 77 4.67 -3.72 -3.55
N GLU A 78 5.00 -4.63 -4.47
CA GLU A 78 5.96 -5.72 -4.26
C GLU A 78 7.33 -5.19 -3.87
N SER A 79 7.86 -4.20 -4.61
CA SER A 79 9.18 -3.61 -4.32
C SER A 79 9.22 -2.93 -2.95
N ALA A 80 8.13 -2.25 -2.58
CA ALA A 80 8.07 -1.52 -1.31
C ALA A 80 7.91 -2.45 -0.09
N LEU A 81 7.21 -3.59 -0.25
CA LEU A 81 7.13 -4.62 0.80
C LEU A 81 8.44 -5.40 0.90
N ALA A 82 9.06 -5.75 -0.23
CA ALA A 82 10.36 -6.40 -0.28
C ALA A 82 11.48 -5.55 0.35
N ALA A 83 11.45 -4.22 0.16
CA ALA A 83 12.38 -3.29 0.81
C ALA A 83 12.27 -3.30 2.35
N LYS A 84 11.13 -3.74 2.90
CA LYS A 84 10.91 -3.96 4.34
C LYS A 84 11.23 -5.38 4.79
N GLY A 85 11.70 -6.24 3.89
CA GLY A 85 11.95 -7.66 4.15
C GLY A 85 10.67 -8.49 4.29
N LEU A 86 9.52 -7.98 3.85
CA LEU A 86 8.22 -8.66 3.96
C LEU A 86 7.98 -9.52 2.73
N ASN A 87 7.65 -10.79 2.97
CA ASN A 87 7.29 -11.71 1.90
C ASN A 87 5.77 -11.75 1.71
N VAL A 88 5.27 -11.02 0.72
CA VAL A 88 3.85 -10.90 0.39
C VAL A 88 3.65 -11.26 -1.08
N GLU A 89 2.71 -12.17 -1.36
CA GLU A 89 2.40 -12.54 -2.75
C GLU A 89 1.69 -11.36 -3.42
N CYS A 90 2.27 -10.83 -4.49
CA CYS A 90 1.69 -9.77 -5.28
C CYS A 90 1.43 -10.28 -6.70
N SER A 91 0.23 -10.10 -7.23
CA SER A 91 -0.10 -10.49 -8.60
C SER A 91 -1.04 -9.51 -9.28
N THR A 92 -1.15 -9.63 -10.60
CA THR A 92 -2.27 -9.01 -11.32
C THR A 92 -3.45 -9.97 -11.34
N PHE A 93 -4.68 -9.47 -11.41
CA PHE A 93 -5.87 -10.33 -11.50
C PHE A 93 -5.74 -11.38 -12.61
N HIS A 94 -5.37 -10.96 -13.82
CA HIS A 94 -5.22 -11.85 -14.98
C HIS A 94 -4.13 -12.92 -14.77
N GLN A 95 -3.00 -12.53 -14.17
CA GLN A 95 -1.91 -13.47 -13.92
C GLN A 95 -2.34 -14.52 -12.88
N TRP A 96 -2.94 -14.07 -11.77
CA TRP A 96 -3.37 -14.96 -10.71
C TRP A 96 -4.44 -15.96 -11.19
N SER A 97 -5.44 -15.49 -11.95
CA SER A 97 -6.49 -16.35 -12.52
C SER A 97 -6.02 -17.32 -13.60
N TYR A 98 -4.84 -17.11 -14.18
CA TYR A 98 -4.24 -18.07 -15.12
C TYR A 98 -3.42 -19.14 -14.39
N GLN A 99 -2.86 -18.80 -13.23
CA GLN A 99 -1.95 -19.66 -12.47
C GLN A 99 -2.64 -20.55 -11.42
N ASN A 100 -3.88 -20.20 -11.04
CA ASN A 100 -4.70 -20.88 -10.04
C ASN A 100 -6.09 -21.18 -10.62
#